data_AF-A0A953FE93-F1
#
_entry.id   AF-A0A953FE93-F1
#
_cell.length_a   1.000
_cell.length_b   1.000
_cell.length_c   1.000
_cell.angle_alpha   90.00
_cell.angle_beta   90.00
_cell.angle_gamma   90.00
#
_symmetry.space_group_name_H-M   'P 1'
#
loop_
_entity.id
_entity.type
_entity.pdbx_description
1 polymer ?
#
loop_
_entity_poly.entity_id
_entity_poly.type
_entity_poly.pdbx_seq_one_letter_code
_entity_poly.pdbx_strand_id
1 'polypeptide(L)'
;MNAEKLPYDPEMVWHLTKLVKRGEGLQQEFKQKASHPEKIVRELVAFANTEGGVLYIGVSDDGTLTGTRYPDEDVHVIRQELMRTCKPPLDVQFNIIRLSAKRFVVEAEVSKSDHRPHEVRNGKDHAVFVRVKDQSIQCSAEHREIIRRSRLGKGVKFIYGEAEQQLMKYLELHGRITLKEYRDVGKLSHFQAARKLVLLTLSGVIRIVPTDKGDHYVAAGSAH
;
A
#
# COMPACT_ATOMS: atom_id res chain seq x y z
N MET A 1 20.24 17.40 -6.56
CA MET A 1 20.26 18.76 -5.98
C MET A 1 21.64 18.94 -5.34
N ASN A 2 21.94 20.04 -4.66
CA ASN A 2 23.09 20.11 -3.78
C ASN A 2 22.57 20.29 -2.35
N ALA A 3 22.35 19.18 -1.65
CA ALA A 3 21.73 19.19 -0.31
C ALA A 3 22.48 20.07 0.70
N GLU A 4 23.79 20.26 0.55
CA GLU A 4 24.59 21.10 1.46
C GLU A 4 24.19 22.59 1.44
N LYS A 5 23.53 23.05 0.37
CA LYS A 5 23.02 24.41 0.24
C LYS A 5 21.62 24.61 0.82
N LEU A 6 20.95 23.55 1.28
CA LEU A 6 19.61 23.66 1.84
C LEU A 6 19.64 24.45 3.16
N PRO A 7 18.73 25.41 3.37
CA PRO A 7 18.64 26.12 4.64
C PRO A 7 18.23 25.16 5.75
N TYR A 8 18.70 25.42 6.96
CA TYR A 8 18.14 24.79 8.15
C TYR A 8 16.87 25.53 8.54
N ASP A 9 15.77 24.78 8.68
CA ASP A 9 14.47 25.30 9.09
C ASP A 9 14.04 24.64 10.41
N PRO A 10 14.08 25.36 11.55
CA PRO A 10 13.69 24.84 12.84
C PRO A 10 12.21 24.41 12.92
N GLU A 11 11.30 25.11 12.24
CA GLU A 11 9.87 24.81 12.28
C GLU A 11 9.57 23.50 11.53
N MET A 12 10.20 23.32 10.37
CA MET A 12 10.11 22.09 9.61
C MET A 12 10.64 20.88 10.40
N VAL A 13 11.79 21.03 11.07
CA VAL A 13 12.36 19.96 11.90
C VAL A 13 11.48 19.64 13.10
N TRP A 14 10.87 20.67 13.73
CA TRP A 14 9.91 20.47 14.81
C TRP A 14 8.65 19.73 14.33
N HIS A 15 8.12 20.10 13.17
CA HIS A 15 6.97 19.45 12.57
C HIS A 15 7.25 17.97 12.25
N LEU A 16 8.39 17.70 11.60
CA LEU A 16 8.85 16.34 11.32
C LEU A 16 8.96 15.52 12.62
N THR A 17 9.51 16.10 13.68
CA THR A 17 9.61 15.43 15.00
C THR A 17 8.23 15.08 15.56
N LYS A 18 7.22 15.94 15.36
CA LYS A 18 5.83 15.65 15.78
C LYS A 18 5.20 14.54 14.94
N LEU A 19 5.44 14.53 13.63
CA LEU A 19 4.94 13.49 12.72
C LEU A 19 5.54 12.13 13.06
N VAL A 20 6.85 12.07 13.23
CA VAL A 20 7.56 10.81 13.51
C VAL A 20 7.10 10.19 14.84
N LYS A 21 6.78 11.02 15.85
CA LYS A 21 6.22 10.56 17.13
C LYS A 21 4.83 9.91 17.02
N ARG A 22 4.11 10.08 15.91
CA ARG A 22 2.83 9.39 15.66
C ARG A 22 3.02 7.93 15.26
N GLY A 23 4.25 7.52 14.93
CA GLY A 23 4.57 6.16 14.52
C GLY A 23 4.26 5.88 13.05
N GLU A 24 4.56 4.66 12.61
CA GLU A 24 4.22 4.18 11.28
C GLU A 24 2.72 3.84 11.18
N GLY A 25 2.21 3.75 9.95
CA GLY A 25 0.83 3.40 9.71
C GLY A 25 0.45 3.37 8.24
N LEU A 26 -0.82 3.67 7.97
CA LEU A 26 -1.43 3.53 6.63
C LEU A 26 -0.83 4.50 5.59
N GLN A 27 -0.31 5.63 6.03
CA GLN A 27 0.21 6.69 5.14
C GLN A 27 1.62 7.15 5.55
N GLN A 28 2.26 6.46 6.50
CA GLN A 28 3.56 6.85 7.03
C GLN A 28 4.43 5.61 7.26
N GLU A 29 5.67 5.66 6.77
CA GLU A 29 6.68 4.60 6.90
C GLU A 29 8.05 5.22 7.18
N PHE A 30 8.86 4.55 7.99
CA PHE A 30 10.21 4.96 8.32
C PHE A 30 11.24 3.96 7.81
N LYS A 31 12.37 4.49 7.34
CA LYS A 31 13.55 3.70 7.02
C LYS A 31 14.78 4.44 7.52
N GLN A 32 15.64 3.72 8.23
CA GLN A 32 16.88 4.32 8.71
C GLN A 32 17.83 4.68 7.56
N LYS A 33 17.86 3.86 6.50
CA LYS A 33 18.77 3.99 5.35
C LYS A 33 18.09 3.51 4.06
N ALA A 34 18.57 3.98 2.91
CA ALA A 34 18.15 3.50 1.60
C ALA A 34 18.95 2.31 1.06
N SER A 35 19.65 1.56 1.93
CA SER A 35 20.50 0.42 1.52
C SER A 35 19.73 -0.75 0.88
N HIS A 36 18.41 -0.77 1.01
CA HIS A 36 17.50 -1.78 0.45
C HIS A 36 16.41 -1.08 -0.37
N PRO A 37 16.76 -0.51 -1.54
CA PRO A 37 15.82 0.28 -2.33
C PRO A 37 14.61 -0.53 -2.81
N GLU A 38 14.75 -1.84 -3.00
CA GLU A 38 13.66 -2.75 -3.36
C GLU A 38 12.55 -2.76 -2.30
N LYS A 39 12.92 -2.66 -1.01
CA LYS A 39 11.94 -2.56 0.08
C LYS A 39 11.25 -1.20 0.06
N ILE A 40 11.99 -0.12 -0.15
CA ILE A 40 11.42 1.24 -0.26
C ILE A 40 10.43 1.33 -1.40
N VAL A 41 10.78 0.80 -2.58
CA VAL A 41 9.88 0.78 -3.74
C VAL A 41 8.62 0.00 -3.46
N ARG A 42 8.71 -1.13 -2.75
CA ARG A 42 7.53 -1.89 -2.32
C ARG A 42 6.58 -1.05 -1.46
N GLU A 43 7.10 -0.29 -0.50
CA GLU A 43 6.29 0.58 0.36
C GLU A 43 5.64 1.73 -0.45
N LEU A 44 6.40 2.39 -1.34
CA LEU A 44 5.88 3.46 -2.20
C LEU A 44 4.79 2.95 -3.15
N VAL A 45 4.96 1.77 -3.74
CA VAL A 45 3.94 1.12 -4.57
C VAL A 45 2.69 0.78 -3.75
N ALA A 46 2.86 0.29 -2.52
CA ALA A 46 1.74 0.00 -1.63
C ALA A 46 0.94 1.26 -1.27
N PHE A 47 1.62 2.36 -0.96
CA PHE A 47 0.97 3.67 -0.74
C PHE A 47 0.20 4.12 -1.98
N ALA A 48 0.86 4.14 -3.14
CA ALA A 48 0.26 4.55 -4.40
C ALA A 48 -0.99 3.73 -4.75
N ASN A 49 -0.99 2.43 -4.42
CA ASN A 49 -2.09 1.50 -4.64
C ASN A 49 -3.25 1.67 -3.66
N THR A 50 -3.01 2.24 -2.48
CA THR A 50 -3.99 2.41 -1.39
C THR A 50 -4.49 3.86 -1.28
N GLU A 51 -3.93 4.67 -0.38
CA GLU A 51 -4.40 6.02 -0.06
C GLU A 51 -3.31 7.09 -0.22
N GLY A 52 -2.21 6.76 -0.91
CA GLY A 52 -0.98 7.56 -0.88
C GLY A 52 -0.28 7.48 0.47
N GLY A 53 0.79 8.25 0.62
CA GLY A 53 1.56 8.30 1.85
C GLY A 53 2.95 8.89 1.68
N VAL A 54 3.68 8.92 2.79
CA VAL A 54 5.02 9.48 2.89
C VAL A 54 5.96 8.47 3.54
N LEU A 55 7.10 8.24 2.90
CA LEU A 55 8.19 7.45 3.45
C LEU A 55 9.36 8.36 3.83
N TYR A 56 9.84 8.26 5.07
CA TYR A 56 10.99 9.03 5.56
C TYR A 56 12.24 8.16 5.64
N ILE A 57 13.29 8.55 4.90
CA ILE A 57 14.62 7.95 5.00
C ILE A 57 15.50 8.77 5.93
N GLY A 58 16.20 8.10 6.84
CA GLY A 58 16.95 8.72 7.93
C GLY A 58 16.15 8.79 9.23
N VAL A 59 15.16 7.93 9.41
CA VAL A 59 14.37 7.79 10.63
C VAL A 59 14.42 6.33 11.07
N SER A 60 14.79 6.06 12.31
CA SER A 60 14.77 4.70 12.86
C SER A 60 13.37 4.30 13.34
N ASP A 61 13.18 3.01 13.56
CA ASP A 61 11.89 2.41 13.93
C ASP A 61 11.33 2.94 15.27
N ASP A 62 12.19 3.45 16.16
CA ASP A 62 11.83 4.12 17.42
C ASP A 62 11.44 5.60 17.24
N GLY A 63 11.47 6.11 16.01
CA GLY A 63 11.20 7.50 15.67
C GLY A 63 12.38 8.45 15.88
N THR A 64 13.59 7.95 16.11
CA THR A 64 14.78 8.81 16.18
C THR A 64 15.18 9.31 14.79
N LEU A 65 15.36 10.63 14.64
CA LEU A 65 15.83 11.25 13.40
C LEU A 65 17.34 11.01 13.20
N THR A 66 17.73 9.82 12.72
CA THR A 66 19.14 9.45 12.52
C THR A 66 19.79 10.24 11.37
N GLY A 67 19.02 10.59 10.36
CA GLY A 67 19.46 11.27 9.15
C GLY A 67 20.45 10.48 8.30
N THR A 68 20.64 10.95 7.07
CA THR A 68 21.62 10.49 6.10
C THR A 68 22.64 11.60 5.80
N ARG A 69 23.85 11.22 5.39
CA ARG A 69 24.89 12.15 4.93
C ARG A 69 24.81 12.39 3.43
N TYR A 70 24.16 11.50 2.69
CA TYR A 70 24.16 11.47 1.23
C TYR A 70 22.71 11.42 0.69
N PRO A 71 21.85 12.41 1.02
CA PRO A 71 20.44 12.36 0.64
C PRO A 71 20.23 12.35 -0.88
N ASP A 72 21.08 13.03 -1.64
CA ASP A 72 21.02 13.00 -3.11
C ASP A 72 21.31 11.59 -3.67
N GLU A 73 22.20 10.82 -3.04
CA GLU A 73 22.49 9.42 -3.42
C GLU A 73 21.33 8.50 -3.06
N ASP A 74 20.75 8.65 -1.85
CA ASP A 74 19.57 7.90 -1.42
C ASP A 74 18.40 8.11 -2.41
N VAL A 75 18.11 9.37 -2.77
CA VAL A 75 17.09 9.71 -3.79
C VAL A 75 17.42 9.07 -5.14
N HIS A 76 18.69 9.12 -5.55
CA HIS A 76 19.12 8.57 -6.83
C HIS A 76 18.89 7.06 -6.92
N VAL A 77 19.32 6.32 -5.89
CA VAL A 77 19.18 4.86 -5.84
C VAL A 77 17.71 4.45 -5.82
N ILE A 78 16.85 5.15 -5.05
CA ILE A 78 15.41 4.89 -5.02
C ILE A 78 14.78 5.14 -6.40
N ARG A 79 15.12 6.26 -7.06
CA ARG A 79 14.61 6.56 -8.42
C ARG A 79 15.03 5.53 -9.44
N GLN A 80 16.28 5.09 -9.42
CA GLN A 80 16.76 4.03 -10.31
C GLN A 80 15.97 2.73 -10.11
N GLU A 81 15.72 2.36 -8.86
CA GLU A 81 14.97 1.15 -8.54
C GLU A 81 13.50 1.24 -8.98
N LEU A 82 12.85 2.39 -8.78
CA LEU A 82 11.49 2.66 -9.29
C LEU A 82 11.43 2.49 -10.80
N MET A 83 12.33 3.14 -11.55
CA MET A 83 12.38 3.05 -13.02
C MET A 83 12.61 1.61 -13.51
N ARG A 84 13.41 0.83 -12.78
CA ARG A 84 13.80 -0.53 -13.16
C ARG A 84 12.70 -1.55 -12.91
N THR A 85 11.90 -1.37 -11.86
CA THR A 85 11.02 -2.42 -11.33
C THR A 85 9.53 -2.06 -11.33
N CYS A 86 9.15 -0.79 -11.23
CA CYS A 86 7.76 -0.38 -11.09
C CYS A 86 7.09 -0.14 -12.43
N LYS A 87 5.92 -0.77 -12.65
CA LYS A 87 5.08 -0.55 -13.84
C LYS A 87 3.59 -0.50 -13.45
N PRO A 88 2.79 0.48 -13.91
CA PRO A 88 3.21 1.71 -14.59
C PRO A 88 4.24 2.53 -13.79
N PRO A 89 4.98 3.46 -14.41
CA PRO A 89 5.88 4.34 -13.68
C PRO A 89 5.14 5.08 -12.57
N LEU A 90 5.79 5.23 -11.42
CA LEU A 90 5.24 5.91 -10.26
C LEU A 90 5.88 7.29 -10.12
N ASP A 91 5.04 8.31 -9.95
CA ASP A 91 5.51 9.66 -9.66
C ASP A 91 5.70 9.84 -8.16
N VAL A 92 6.93 10.10 -7.74
CA VAL A 92 7.31 10.24 -6.33
C VAL A 92 8.02 11.58 -6.15
N GLN A 93 7.46 12.40 -5.27
CA GLN A 93 8.01 13.69 -4.92
C GLN A 93 9.04 13.50 -3.81
N PHE A 94 10.25 14.00 -4.02
CA PHE A 94 11.34 13.89 -3.06
C PHE A 94 11.68 15.27 -2.51
N ASN A 95 11.58 15.42 -1.18
CA ASN A 95 12.04 16.58 -0.44
C ASN A 95 13.19 16.18 0.48
N ILE A 96 14.14 17.10 0.69
CA ILE A 96 15.28 16.87 1.58
C ILE A 96 15.19 17.88 2.72
N ILE A 97 15.07 17.37 3.94
CA ILE A 97 14.95 18.16 5.17
C ILE A 97 16.29 18.18 5.87
N ARG A 98 16.87 19.37 6.10
CA ARG A 98 18.14 19.51 6.81
C ARG A 98 17.95 19.43 8.32
N LEU A 99 18.57 18.45 8.97
CA LEU A 99 18.58 18.32 10.44
C LEU A 99 19.76 19.04 11.08
N SER A 100 20.92 19.03 10.43
CA SER A 100 22.17 19.67 10.90
C SER A 100 23.12 19.94 9.74
N ALA A 101 24.37 20.30 10.00
CA ALA A 101 25.37 20.56 8.95
C ALA A 101 25.61 19.36 8.00
N LYS A 102 25.49 18.12 8.48
CA LYS A 102 25.81 16.91 7.70
C LYS A 102 24.74 15.81 7.81
N ARG A 103 23.54 16.13 8.32
CA ARG A 103 22.46 15.15 8.50
C ARG A 103 21.20 15.69 7.89
N PHE A 104 20.58 14.87 7.06
CA PHE A 104 19.37 15.18 6.30
C PHE A 104 18.36 14.05 6.44
N VAL A 105 17.08 14.33 6.29
CA VAL A 105 16.02 13.33 6.09
C VAL A 105 15.53 13.47 4.67
N VAL A 106 15.34 12.35 3.97
CA VAL A 106 14.66 12.35 2.67
C VAL A 106 13.21 11.99 2.92
N GLU A 107 12.32 12.85 2.47
CA GLU A 107 10.89 12.62 2.40
C GLU A 107 10.54 12.18 0.98
N ALA A 108 9.92 11.01 0.85
CA ALA A 108 9.44 10.47 -0.41
C ALA A 108 7.91 10.37 -0.35
N GLU A 109 7.23 11.33 -0.97
CA GLU A 109 5.77 11.43 -0.97
C GLU A 109 5.20 10.87 -2.28
N VAL A 110 4.11 10.11 -2.14
CA VAL A 110 3.36 9.57 -3.27
C VAL A 110 1.86 9.71 -3.03
N SER A 111 1.15 10.26 -4.03
CA SER A 111 -0.30 10.34 -4.01
C SER A 111 -0.94 8.98 -4.34
N LYS A 112 -2.21 8.81 -3.94
CA LYS A 112 -3.05 7.73 -4.46
C LYS A 112 -3.12 7.85 -5.99
N SER A 113 -2.68 6.81 -6.71
CA SER A 113 -2.52 6.91 -8.16
C SER A 113 -3.81 6.60 -8.93
N ASP A 114 -4.06 7.29 -10.04
CA ASP A 114 -5.16 6.98 -10.96
C ASP A 114 -4.80 5.85 -11.95
N HIS A 115 -3.51 5.52 -12.06
CA HIS A 115 -3.00 4.50 -12.96
C HIS A 115 -2.84 3.11 -12.31
N ARG A 116 -3.31 2.95 -11.07
CA ARG A 116 -3.30 1.68 -10.33
C ARG A 116 -3.91 0.49 -11.11
N PRO A 117 -3.47 -0.74 -10.85
CA PRO A 117 -2.42 -1.10 -9.91
C PRO A 117 -1.01 -0.81 -10.47
N HIS A 118 -0.12 -0.30 -9.61
CA HIS A 118 1.32 -0.34 -9.83
C HIS A 118 1.85 -1.70 -9.35
N GLU A 119 2.71 -2.31 -10.16
CA GLU A 119 3.31 -3.61 -9.89
C GLU A 119 4.83 -3.45 -9.79
N VAL A 120 5.45 -4.21 -8.88
CA VAL A 120 6.90 -4.34 -8.76
C VAL A 120 7.32 -5.65 -9.42
N ARG A 121 8.22 -5.57 -10.40
CA ARG A 121 8.83 -6.73 -11.05
C ARG A 121 9.82 -7.42 -10.12
N ASN A 122 9.63 -8.72 -9.89
CA ASN A 122 10.56 -9.59 -9.20
C ASN A 122 10.96 -10.75 -10.13
N GLY A 123 12.10 -10.60 -10.81
CA GLY A 123 12.52 -11.55 -11.85
C GLY A 123 11.56 -11.56 -13.04
N LYS A 124 10.90 -12.71 -13.28
CA LYS A 124 9.87 -12.89 -14.31
C LYS A 124 8.45 -12.57 -13.81
N ASP A 125 8.28 -12.49 -12.49
CA ASP A 125 6.98 -12.30 -11.87
C ASP A 125 6.73 -10.82 -11.54
N HIS A 126 5.44 -10.49 -11.36
CA HIS A 126 4.99 -9.16 -10.99
C HIS A 126 4.10 -9.22 -9.75
N ALA A 127 4.49 -8.48 -8.73
CA ALA A 127 3.77 -8.38 -7.47
C ALA A 127 3.11 -7.01 -7.33
N VAL A 128 1.87 -7.00 -6.88
CA VAL A 128 1.15 -5.78 -6.51
C VAL A 128 1.09 -5.75 -5.00
N PHE A 129 1.35 -4.59 -4.41
CA PHE A 129 1.31 -4.40 -2.96
C PHE A 129 0.25 -3.37 -2.61
N VAL A 130 -0.36 -3.53 -1.44
CA VAL A 130 -1.31 -2.59 -0.84
C VAL A 130 -0.97 -2.40 0.63
N ARG A 131 -1.31 -1.22 1.15
CA ARG A 131 -1.12 -0.91 2.55
C ARG A 131 -2.31 -1.35 3.40
N VAL A 132 -2.04 -2.09 4.47
CA VAL A 132 -2.99 -2.43 5.54
C VAL A 132 -2.34 -2.10 6.86
N LYS A 133 -2.91 -1.12 7.58
CA LYS A 133 -2.27 -0.57 8.79
C LYS A 133 -0.83 -0.16 8.47
N ASP A 134 0.13 -0.66 9.22
CA ASP A 134 1.58 -0.43 9.10
C ASP A 134 2.29 -1.47 8.20
N GLN A 135 1.55 -2.26 7.41
CA GLN A 135 2.14 -3.33 6.59
C GLN A 135 1.83 -3.19 5.11
N SER A 136 2.84 -3.47 4.29
CA SER A 136 2.69 -3.65 2.84
C SER A 136 2.50 -5.12 2.48
N ILE A 137 1.26 -5.46 2.10
CA ILE A 137 0.81 -6.83 1.83
C ILE A 137 0.76 -7.07 0.33
N GLN A 138 1.28 -8.20 -0.13
CA GLN A 138 1.17 -8.62 -1.52
C GLN A 138 -0.29 -8.98 -1.83
N CYS A 139 -0.83 -8.38 -2.89
CA CYS A 139 -2.18 -8.66 -3.36
C CYS A 139 -2.30 -10.06 -3.94
N SER A 140 -3.42 -10.70 -3.62
CA SER A 140 -3.96 -11.81 -4.40
C SER A 140 -4.37 -11.36 -5.81
N ALA A 141 -4.74 -12.32 -6.65
CA ALA A 141 -5.32 -12.04 -7.96
C ALA A 141 -6.66 -11.30 -7.83
N GLU A 142 -7.47 -11.65 -6.84
CA GLU A 142 -8.77 -11.06 -6.56
C GLU A 142 -8.63 -9.59 -6.14
N HIS A 143 -7.72 -9.27 -5.21
CA HIS A 143 -7.50 -7.90 -4.78
C HIS A 143 -6.92 -7.04 -5.91
N ARG A 144 -5.96 -7.58 -6.67
CA ARG A 144 -5.42 -6.90 -7.87
C ARG A 144 -6.53 -6.53 -8.85
N GLU A 145 -7.46 -7.45 -9.09
CA GLU A 145 -8.59 -7.24 -9.97
C GLU A 145 -9.55 -6.16 -9.45
N ILE A 146 -9.80 -6.14 -8.14
CA ILE A 146 -10.61 -5.10 -7.49
C ILE A 146 -9.98 -3.72 -7.68
N ILE A 147 -8.67 -3.56 -7.44
CA ILE A 147 -7.95 -2.29 -7.63
C ILE A 147 -8.03 -1.83 -9.07
N ARG A 148 -7.80 -2.75 -10.02
CA ARG A 148 -7.81 -2.45 -11.46
C ARG A 148 -9.18 -2.00 -11.97
N ARG A 149 -10.27 -2.52 -11.39
CA ARG A 149 -11.65 -2.22 -11.80
C ARG A 149 -12.26 -1.06 -11.05
N SER A 150 -11.91 -0.84 -9.79
CA SER A 150 -12.46 0.25 -8.98
C SER A 150 -12.15 1.63 -9.56
N ARG A 151 -10.97 1.81 -10.18
CA ARG A 151 -10.58 3.06 -10.86
C ARG A 151 -11.50 3.47 -12.02
N LEU A 152 -12.21 2.52 -12.63
CA LEU A 152 -12.99 2.80 -13.83
C LEU A 152 -14.30 3.54 -13.52
N GLY A 153 -14.68 3.64 -12.24
CA GLY A 153 -15.93 4.29 -11.81
C GLY A 153 -17.21 3.65 -12.39
N LYS A 154 -17.09 2.48 -13.03
CA LYS A 154 -18.22 1.79 -13.65
C LYS A 154 -18.96 0.99 -12.59
N GLY A 155 -20.25 1.28 -12.42
CA GLY A 155 -21.14 0.48 -11.60
C GLY A 155 -21.08 -1.00 -12.02
N VAL A 156 -21.03 -1.89 -11.04
CA VAL A 156 -20.98 -3.33 -11.27
C VAL A 156 -22.38 -3.92 -11.11
N LYS A 157 -22.81 -4.69 -12.11
CA LYS A 157 -24.01 -5.53 -12.01
C LYS A 157 -23.61 -6.94 -11.63
N PHE A 158 -24.34 -7.52 -10.69
CA PHE A 158 -24.21 -8.92 -10.30
C PHE A 158 -25.60 -9.46 -9.96
N ILE A 159 -25.74 -10.79 -10.00
CA ILE A 159 -26.98 -11.46 -9.64
C ILE A 159 -26.86 -11.90 -8.19
N TYR A 160 -27.83 -11.52 -7.37
CA TYR A 160 -27.94 -11.97 -5.99
C TYR A 160 -28.76 -13.26 -5.96
N GLY A 161 -28.07 -14.41 -5.89
CA GLY A 161 -28.69 -15.74 -5.90
C GLY A 161 -28.46 -16.51 -4.61
N GLU A 162 -28.66 -17.82 -4.67
CA GLU A 162 -28.51 -18.74 -3.53
C GLU A 162 -27.10 -18.68 -2.91
N ALA A 163 -26.05 -18.66 -3.74
CA ALA A 163 -24.67 -18.59 -3.26
C ALA A 163 -24.40 -17.26 -2.50
N GLU A 164 -24.91 -16.14 -2.99
CA GLU A 164 -24.82 -14.84 -2.31
C GLU A 164 -25.58 -14.84 -0.98
N GLN A 165 -26.76 -15.47 -0.92
CA GLN A 165 -27.50 -15.63 0.34
C GLN A 165 -26.73 -16.47 1.37
N GLN A 166 -26.13 -17.58 0.92
CA GLN A 166 -25.31 -18.44 1.77
C GLN A 166 -24.07 -17.71 2.27
N LEU A 167 -23.42 -16.91 1.42
CA LEU A 167 -22.32 -16.03 1.80
C LEU A 167 -22.71 -15.06 2.91
N MET A 168 -23.82 -14.33 2.73
CA MET A 168 -24.24 -13.33 3.71
C MET A 168 -24.62 -13.97 5.04
N LYS A 169 -25.34 -15.11 5.01
CA LYS A 169 -25.64 -15.88 6.22
C LYS A 169 -24.36 -16.37 6.92
N TYR A 170 -23.36 -16.81 6.17
CA TYR A 170 -22.08 -17.22 6.74
C TYR A 170 -21.36 -16.03 7.40
N LEU A 171 -21.34 -14.88 6.73
CA LEU A 171 -20.72 -13.65 7.26
C LEU A 171 -21.42 -13.14 8.53
N GLU A 172 -22.74 -13.25 8.61
CA GLU A 172 -23.50 -12.91 9.83
C GLU A 172 -23.11 -13.80 11.02
N LEU A 173 -22.84 -15.09 10.78
CA LEU A 173 -22.50 -16.06 11.82
C LEU A 173 -21.01 -16.03 12.22
N HIS A 174 -20.11 -15.81 11.25
CA HIS A 174 -18.67 -15.98 11.43
C HIS A 174 -17.86 -14.68 11.33
N GLY A 175 -18.49 -13.58 10.92
CA GLY A 175 -17.89 -12.24 10.76
C GLY A 175 -16.98 -12.08 9.53
N ARG A 176 -16.31 -13.15 9.09
CA ARG A 176 -15.42 -13.16 7.94
C ARG A 176 -15.49 -14.48 7.17
N ILE A 177 -15.03 -14.46 5.93
CA ILE A 177 -14.90 -15.66 5.08
C ILE A 177 -13.70 -15.53 4.14
N THR A 178 -13.08 -16.65 3.79
CA THR A 178 -12.03 -16.74 2.76
C THR A 178 -12.62 -17.20 1.43
N LEU A 179 -11.86 -17.04 0.34
CA LEU A 179 -12.26 -17.61 -0.96
C LEU A 179 -12.47 -19.12 -0.88
N LYS A 180 -11.63 -19.83 -0.13
CA LYS A 180 -11.75 -21.29 0.03
C LYS A 180 -13.07 -21.66 0.72
N GLU A 181 -13.37 -21.02 1.85
CA GLU A 181 -14.62 -21.26 2.58
C GLU A 181 -15.84 -20.89 1.73
N TYR A 182 -15.80 -19.79 0.98
CA TYR A 182 -16.91 -19.41 0.12
C TYR A 182 -17.18 -20.43 -0.99
N ARG A 183 -16.13 -21.04 -1.55
CA ARG A 183 -16.29 -22.14 -2.52
C ARG A 183 -17.03 -23.32 -1.91
N ASP A 184 -16.65 -23.70 -0.70
CA ASP A 184 -17.22 -24.86 -0.01
C ASP A 184 -18.68 -24.60 0.39
N VAL A 185 -18.95 -23.43 0.99
CA VAL A 185 -20.29 -22.98 1.40
C VAL A 185 -21.21 -22.85 0.19
N GLY A 186 -20.76 -22.17 -0.86
CA GLY A 186 -21.54 -21.90 -2.07
C GLY A 186 -21.60 -23.07 -3.07
N LYS A 187 -20.86 -24.16 -2.81
CA LYS A 187 -20.63 -25.27 -3.76
C LYS A 187 -20.20 -24.79 -5.14
N LEU A 188 -19.25 -23.85 -5.18
CA LEU A 188 -18.80 -23.16 -6.37
C LEU A 188 -17.42 -23.66 -6.84
N SER A 189 -17.18 -23.61 -8.15
CA SER A 189 -15.81 -23.68 -8.66
C SER A 189 -14.98 -22.48 -8.17
N HIS A 190 -13.66 -22.62 -8.15
CA HIS A 190 -12.75 -21.53 -7.77
C HIS A 190 -13.02 -20.26 -8.59
N PHE A 191 -13.16 -20.40 -9.90
CA PHE A 191 -13.41 -19.27 -10.79
C PHE A 191 -14.74 -18.56 -10.48
N GLN A 192 -15.81 -19.31 -10.24
CA GLN A 192 -17.12 -18.72 -9.90
C GLN A 192 -17.06 -17.96 -8.57
N ALA A 193 -16.47 -18.56 -7.53
CA ALA A 193 -16.36 -17.93 -6.21
C ALA A 193 -15.50 -16.66 -6.27
N ALA A 194 -14.31 -16.73 -6.87
CA ALA A 194 -13.41 -15.59 -7.03
C ALA A 194 -14.10 -14.44 -7.79
N ARG A 195 -14.74 -14.75 -8.92
CA ARG A 195 -15.48 -13.75 -9.70
C ARG A 195 -16.61 -13.12 -8.89
N LYS A 196 -17.38 -13.91 -8.15
CA LYS A 196 -18.48 -13.41 -7.30
C LYS A 196 -17.96 -12.50 -6.19
N LEU A 197 -16.92 -12.90 -5.45
CA LEU A 197 -16.32 -12.06 -4.39
C LEU A 197 -15.77 -10.74 -4.92
N VAL A 198 -15.10 -10.76 -6.08
CA VAL A 198 -14.65 -9.53 -6.76
C VAL A 198 -15.84 -8.62 -7.09
N LEU A 199 -16.93 -9.16 -7.67
CA LEU A 199 -18.10 -8.36 -8.03
C LEU A 199 -18.82 -7.78 -6.81
N LEU A 200 -18.97 -8.57 -5.74
CA LEU A 200 -19.59 -8.14 -4.48
C LEU A 200 -18.75 -7.10 -3.74
N THR A 201 -17.43 -7.20 -3.85
CA THR A 201 -16.52 -6.19 -3.28
C THR A 201 -16.63 -4.89 -4.06
N LEU A 202 -16.62 -4.96 -5.40
CA LEU A 202 -16.77 -3.79 -6.26
C LEU A 202 -18.16 -3.14 -6.16
N SER A 203 -19.20 -3.88 -5.79
CA SER A 203 -20.54 -3.33 -5.53
C SER A 203 -20.71 -2.76 -4.12
N GLY A 204 -19.71 -2.94 -3.24
CA GLY A 204 -19.75 -2.45 -1.86
C GLY A 204 -20.60 -3.28 -0.91
N VAL A 205 -21.00 -4.51 -1.28
CA VAL A 205 -21.73 -5.42 -0.38
C VAL A 205 -20.81 -6.01 0.68
N ILE A 206 -19.59 -6.36 0.26
CA ILE A 206 -18.52 -6.86 1.13
C ILE A 206 -17.26 -6.03 0.92
N ARG A 207 -16.31 -6.16 1.84
CA ARG A 207 -14.97 -5.58 1.75
C ARG A 207 -13.93 -6.68 1.83
N ILE A 208 -12.87 -6.53 1.06
CA ILE A 208 -11.68 -7.37 1.13
C ILE A 208 -10.72 -6.83 2.19
N VAL A 209 -10.15 -7.72 2.99
CA VAL A 209 -9.16 -7.44 4.03
C VAL A 209 -7.98 -8.38 3.76
N PRO A 210 -6.94 -7.91 3.05
CA PRO A 210 -5.80 -8.76 2.74
C PRO A 210 -4.94 -8.98 3.99
N THR A 211 -4.36 -10.17 4.10
CA THR A 211 -3.43 -10.55 5.18
C THR A 211 -2.22 -11.28 4.59
N ASP A 212 -1.18 -11.46 5.39
CA ASP A 212 -0.02 -12.31 5.05
C ASP A 212 -0.41 -13.78 4.76
N LYS A 213 -1.52 -14.25 5.32
CA LYS A 213 -2.04 -15.62 5.17
C LYS A 213 -3.13 -15.76 4.10
N GLY A 214 -3.42 -14.69 3.37
CA GLY A 214 -4.47 -14.64 2.34
C GLY A 214 -5.65 -13.74 2.72
N ASP A 215 -6.53 -13.50 1.76
CA ASP A 215 -7.60 -12.53 1.93
C ASP A 215 -8.77 -13.05 2.76
N HIS A 216 -9.28 -12.16 3.61
CA HIS A 216 -10.60 -12.30 4.20
C HIS A 216 -11.58 -11.33 3.56
N TYR A 217 -12.84 -11.71 3.55
CA TYR A 217 -13.95 -10.88 3.12
C TYR A 217 -14.89 -10.69 4.32
N VAL A 218 -15.36 -9.47 4.51
CA VAL A 218 -16.26 -9.08 5.60
C VAL A 218 -17.44 -8.31 5.02
N ALA A 219 -18.59 -8.29 5.68
CA ALA A 219 -19.69 -7.44 5.24
C ALA A 219 -19.30 -5.95 5.33
N ALA A 220 -19.76 -5.14 4.38
CA ALA A 220 -19.34 -3.74 4.31
C ALA A 220 -19.74 -2.91 5.55
N GLY A 221 -20.86 -3.26 6.20
CA GLY A 221 -21.36 -2.60 7.42
C GLY A 221 -20.81 -3.12 8.74
N SER A 222 -19.95 -4.15 8.75
CA SER A 222 -19.37 -4.69 9.99
C SER A 222 -18.32 -3.71 10.56
N ALA A 223 -18.45 -3.34 11.83
CA ALA A 223 -17.42 -2.60 12.56
C ALA A 223 -16.17 -3.49 12.76
N HIS A 224 -14.98 -2.86 12.68
CA HIS A 224 -13.69 -3.48 13.00
C HIS A 224 -13.36 -3.30 14.47
#